data_AF-A0A357I7S7-F1
#
_entry.id   AF-A0A357I7S7-F1
#
_cell.length_a   1.000
_cell.length_b   1.000
_cell.length_c   1.000
_cell.angle_alpha   90.00
_cell.angle_beta   90.00
_cell.angle_gamma   90.00
#
_symmetry.space_group_name_H-M   'P 1'
#
loop_
_entity.id
_entity.type
_entity.pdbx_description
1 polymer ?
#
loop_
_entity_poly.entity_id
_entity_poly.type
_entity_poly.pdbx_seq_one_letter_code
_entity_poly.pdbx_strand_id
1 'polypeptide(L)'
;MAQDAAWHEIINPQNEIIDRVGELAFRHCTVPSQQTDRKVQCAWLDVPENHARATGKTIPIFVVRLPARRHVKNIEDPVVLLAGGPGQSAAEAFLFVDSQWPRLAKHRDLYLIDQRGTGRSNPMNCEAVFSELNFDPHDPDYARLQRATIQCLQQLEADPAQYTTVNWVQDLERVRAALGVERWNVYGVSYGTRVATHYMRQHAGSIRSVVLDSPVYPEHVIGSEIAYRSDQAFYALLQACENDRLCSERMPDTTTVISRFIEALRHKPIHAAVEDFSTGHTEQSALIDSQVLR
;
A
#
# COMPACT_ATOMS: atom_id res chain seq x y z
N MET A 1 14.05 6.51 14.63
CA MET A 1 15.26 5.88 15.21
C MET A 1 15.36 4.43 14.73
N ALA A 2 16.40 4.11 13.97
CA ALA A 2 16.92 2.76 13.69
C ALA A 2 15.99 1.72 13.03
N GLN A 3 15.27 2.06 11.95
CA GLN A 3 14.66 1.05 11.08
C GLN A 3 15.63 0.52 10.01
N ASP A 4 16.53 1.36 9.48
CA ASP A 4 17.40 1.00 8.33
C ASP A 4 18.37 -0.18 8.56
N ALA A 5 18.82 -0.40 9.80
CA ALA A 5 19.73 -1.50 10.10
C ALA A 5 19.03 -2.87 10.16
N ALA A 6 17.75 -2.91 10.56
CA ALA A 6 16.97 -4.14 10.64
C ALA A 6 16.51 -4.65 9.26
N TRP A 7 16.31 -3.75 8.28
CA TRP A 7 15.84 -4.12 6.94
C TRP A 7 16.90 -4.85 6.10
N HIS A 8 18.18 -4.58 6.33
CA HIS A 8 19.30 -5.19 5.58
C HIS A 8 19.70 -6.59 6.09
N GLU A 9 19.42 -6.93 7.36
CA GLU A 9 19.82 -8.22 7.95
C GLU A 9 18.90 -9.40 7.60
N ILE A 10 17.74 -9.13 7.00
CA ILE A 10 16.70 -10.15 6.86
C ILE A 10 16.84 -11.02 5.60
N ILE A 11 17.58 -10.55 4.58
CA ILE A 11 17.71 -11.25 3.28
C ILE A 11 19.15 -11.18 2.81
N ASN A 12 19.98 -12.13 3.25
CA ASN A 12 21.33 -12.29 2.73
C ASN A 12 21.25 -12.93 1.32
N PRO A 13 21.76 -12.29 0.24
CA PRO A 13 21.83 -12.88 -1.10
C PRO A 13 22.62 -14.19 -1.15
N GLN A 14 23.48 -14.43 -0.16
CA GLN A 14 24.22 -15.67 0.06
C GLN A 14 23.36 -16.80 0.65
N ASN A 15 22.11 -16.53 1.05
CA ASN A 15 21.19 -17.59 1.47
C ASN A 15 21.04 -18.61 0.34
N GLU A 16 20.95 -19.88 0.73
CA GLU A 16 20.81 -20.99 -0.20
C GLU A 16 19.55 -20.83 -1.07
N ILE A 17 19.71 -21.07 -2.37
CA ILE A 17 18.60 -21.10 -3.32
C ILE A 17 17.79 -22.36 -3.01
N ILE A 18 16.56 -22.16 -2.55
CA ILE A 18 15.66 -23.26 -2.16
C ILE A 18 14.77 -23.72 -3.30
N ASP A 19 14.53 -22.84 -4.28
CA ASP A 19 13.72 -23.14 -5.46
C ASP A 19 14.08 -22.20 -6.62
N ARG A 20 13.82 -22.65 -7.85
CA ARG A 20 13.92 -21.83 -9.06
C ARG A 20 12.62 -21.91 -9.83
N VAL A 21 11.95 -20.78 -9.97
CA VAL A 21 10.72 -20.65 -10.76
C VAL A 21 11.01 -19.76 -11.95
N GLY A 22 11.09 -20.38 -13.13
CA GLY A 22 11.63 -19.75 -14.32
C GLY A 22 13.07 -19.28 -14.09
N GLU A 23 13.32 -18.00 -14.27
CA GLU A 23 14.61 -17.33 -14.08
C GLU A 23 14.85 -16.90 -12.63
N LEU A 24 13.80 -16.81 -11.80
CA LEU A 24 13.90 -16.31 -10.43
C LEU A 24 14.39 -17.38 -9.45
N ALA A 25 15.47 -17.05 -8.73
CA ALA A 25 16.05 -17.86 -7.68
C ALA A 25 15.48 -17.49 -6.30
N PHE A 26 14.57 -18.32 -5.80
CA PHE A 26 13.94 -18.11 -4.51
C PHE A 26 14.81 -18.61 -3.35
N ARG A 27 14.81 -17.85 -2.26
CA ARG A 27 15.53 -18.14 -1.00
C ARG A 27 14.57 -18.03 0.17
N HIS A 28 14.91 -18.68 1.28
CA HIS A 28 14.28 -18.34 2.54
C HIS A 28 14.66 -16.91 2.94
N CYS A 29 13.65 -16.16 3.33
CA CYS A 29 13.73 -14.80 3.84
C CYS A 29 12.68 -14.64 4.94
N THR A 30 12.88 -13.66 5.80
CA THR A 30 11.82 -13.17 6.67
C THR A 30 11.26 -11.89 6.06
N VAL A 31 9.99 -11.58 6.28
CA VAL A 31 9.43 -10.25 5.98
C VAL A 31 8.81 -9.74 7.29
N PRO A 32 9.21 -8.56 7.78
CA PRO A 32 8.59 -7.94 8.95
C PRO A 32 7.11 -7.67 8.72
N SER A 33 6.35 -7.70 9.80
CA SER A 33 4.97 -7.20 9.79
C SER A 33 4.59 -6.65 11.16
N GLN A 34 3.46 -5.93 11.21
CA GLN A 34 2.93 -5.40 12.48
C GLN A 34 2.50 -6.48 13.48
N GLN A 35 2.25 -7.71 13.02
CA GLN A 35 1.84 -8.82 13.90
C GLN A 35 3.06 -9.62 14.35
N THR A 36 3.72 -10.26 13.40
CA THR A 36 4.91 -11.08 13.60
C THR A 36 5.70 -11.20 12.31
N ASP A 37 7.01 -11.25 12.39
CA ASP A 37 7.89 -11.64 11.28
C ASP A 37 7.47 -12.97 10.64
N ARG A 38 7.43 -13.02 9.30
CA ARG A 38 7.02 -14.23 8.56
C ARG A 38 8.15 -14.77 7.67
N LYS A 39 8.44 -16.06 7.81
CA LYS A 39 9.32 -16.79 6.87
C LYS A 39 8.58 -17.08 5.56
N VAL A 40 9.13 -16.63 4.44
CA VAL A 40 8.56 -16.78 3.09
C VAL A 40 9.66 -17.11 2.07
N GLN A 41 9.29 -17.24 0.80
CA GLN A 41 10.24 -17.40 -0.30
C GLN A 41 10.40 -16.04 -1.00
N CYS A 42 11.62 -15.52 -1.11
CA CYS A 42 11.88 -14.25 -1.77
C CYS A 42 12.84 -14.40 -2.96
N ALA A 43 12.65 -13.56 -3.97
CA ALA A 43 13.54 -13.38 -5.09
C ALA A 43 13.61 -11.90 -5.49
N TRP A 44 14.56 -11.59 -6.38
CA TRP A 44 14.75 -10.26 -6.94
C TRP A 44 14.84 -10.36 -8.46
N LEU A 45 14.30 -9.36 -9.15
CA LEU A 45 14.48 -9.17 -10.58
C LEU A 45 15.03 -7.76 -10.85
N ASP A 46 16.17 -7.68 -11.51
CA ASP A 46 16.68 -6.40 -11.99
C ASP A 46 15.94 -5.98 -13.26
N VAL A 47 15.40 -4.77 -13.27
CA VAL A 47 14.70 -4.18 -14.42
C VAL A 47 15.31 -2.81 -14.76
N PRO A 48 15.19 -2.33 -16.01
CA PRO A 48 15.59 -0.96 -16.33
C PRO A 48 14.79 0.05 -15.51
N GLU A 49 15.46 1.03 -14.91
CA GLU A 49 14.78 2.17 -14.28
C GLU A 49 13.96 2.91 -15.35
N ASN A 50 14.57 3.20 -16.49
CA ASN A 50 13.90 3.77 -17.64
C ASN A 50 13.74 2.70 -18.74
N HIS A 51 12.51 2.23 -18.97
CA HIS A 51 12.22 1.21 -19.99
C HIS A 51 12.50 1.67 -21.43
N ALA A 52 12.56 2.98 -21.70
CA ALA A 52 12.99 3.52 -22.99
C ALA A 52 14.53 3.46 -23.19
N ARG A 53 15.29 3.16 -22.13
CA ARG A 53 16.75 3.01 -22.13
C ARG A 53 17.15 1.67 -21.51
N ALA A 54 16.94 0.59 -22.25
CA ALA A 54 17.14 -0.78 -21.75
C ALA A 54 18.54 -1.09 -21.22
N THR A 55 19.59 -0.40 -21.68
CA THR A 55 20.99 -0.55 -21.21
C THR A 55 21.38 0.47 -20.14
N GLY A 56 20.41 1.20 -19.58
CA GLY A 56 20.64 2.20 -18.55
C GLY A 56 20.76 1.59 -17.15
N LYS A 57 20.64 2.44 -16.14
CA LYS A 57 20.57 2.04 -14.73
C LYS A 57 19.45 1.03 -14.52
N THR A 58 19.74 -0.03 -13.76
CA THR A 58 18.76 -1.01 -13.32
C THR A 58 18.34 -0.75 -11.88
N ILE A 59 17.15 -1.22 -11.54
CA ILE A 59 16.60 -1.19 -10.19
C ILE A 59 16.10 -2.60 -9.83
N PRO A 60 16.25 -3.01 -8.57
CA PRO A 60 15.78 -4.32 -8.15
C PRO A 60 14.28 -4.28 -7.84
N ILE A 61 13.54 -5.31 -8.29
CA ILE A 61 12.13 -5.54 -7.96
C ILE A 61 12.04 -6.75 -7.03
N PHE A 62 11.49 -6.53 -5.84
CA PHE A 62 11.33 -7.54 -4.81
C PHE A 62 10.08 -8.39 -5.03
N VAL A 63 10.26 -9.71 -5.01
CA VAL A 63 9.21 -10.69 -5.25
C VAL A 63 9.12 -11.66 -4.07
N VAL A 64 7.98 -11.70 -3.41
CA VAL A 64 7.64 -12.74 -2.42
C VAL A 64 6.73 -13.77 -3.08
N ARG A 65 7.03 -15.04 -2.86
CA ARG A 65 6.18 -16.18 -3.20
C ARG A 65 5.71 -16.86 -1.92
N LEU A 66 4.39 -17.00 -1.80
CA LEU A 66 3.74 -17.90 -0.87
C LEU A 66 3.34 -19.15 -1.67
N PRO A 67 4.08 -20.27 -1.54
CA PRO A 67 3.82 -21.45 -2.34
C PRO A 67 2.47 -22.09 -1.98
N ALA A 68 1.83 -22.73 -2.95
CA ALA A 68 0.62 -23.49 -2.73
C ALA A 68 0.83 -24.52 -1.61
N ARG A 69 -0.10 -24.58 -0.67
CA ARG A 69 -0.02 -25.46 0.52
C ARG A 69 -0.06 -26.94 0.17
N ARG A 70 -0.70 -27.29 -0.95
CA ARG A 70 -0.74 -28.67 -1.42
C ARG A 70 0.40 -28.89 -2.40
N HIS A 71 1.28 -29.82 -2.08
CA HIS A 71 2.27 -30.36 -3.02
C HIS A 71 1.56 -31.28 -4.03
N VAL A 72 0.92 -30.70 -5.05
CA VAL A 72 0.37 -31.43 -6.20
C VAL A 72 1.22 -31.22 -7.43
N LYS A 73 1.23 -32.22 -8.33
CA LYS A 73 1.93 -32.12 -9.62
C LYS A 73 1.43 -30.98 -10.50
N ASN A 74 0.16 -30.57 -10.35
CA ASN A 74 -0.45 -29.51 -11.16
C ASN A 74 -0.93 -28.38 -10.24
N ILE A 75 -0.06 -27.40 -10.00
CA ILE A 75 -0.43 -26.13 -9.37
C ILE A 75 -1.30 -25.35 -10.39
N GLU A 76 -2.39 -24.75 -9.94
CA GLU A 76 -3.25 -23.92 -10.79
C GLU A 76 -2.60 -22.54 -11.02
N ASP A 77 -3.07 -21.78 -12.02
CA ASP A 77 -2.50 -20.46 -12.35
C ASP A 77 -2.32 -19.58 -11.10
N PRO A 78 -1.18 -18.92 -10.90
CA PRO A 78 -0.92 -18.21 -9.67
C PRO A 78 -1.80 -16.97 -9.53
N VAL A 79 -1.77 -16.36 -8.34
CA VAL A 79 -2.41 -15.07 -8.07
C VAL A 79 -1.35 -14.03 -7.78
N VAL A 80 -1.44 -12.88 -8.43
CA VAL A 80 -0.63 -11.70 -8.10
C VAL A 80 -1.49 -10.67 -7.38
N LEU A 81 -0.95 -10.16 -6.27
CA LEU A 81 -1.62 -9.17 -5.44
C LEU A 81 -0.98 -7.79 -5.64
N LEU A 82 -1.81 -6.82 -5.99
CA LEU A 82 -1.41 -5.44 -6.25
C LEU A 82 -1.93 -4.56 -5.12
N ALA A 83 -1.01 -4.06 -4.29
CA ALA A 83 -1.32 -3.23 -3.14
C ALA A 83 -1.78 -1.82 -3.54
N GLY A 84 -2.43 -1.17 -2.59
CA GLY A 84 -2.96 0.17 -2.70
C GLY A 84 -1.97 1.27 -2.27
N GLY A 85 -2.52 2.34 -1.70
CA GLY A 85 -1.79 3.56 -1.38
C GLY A 85 -2.08 4.67 -2.41
N PRO A 86 -1.22 4.93 -3.43
CA PRO A 86 0.05 4.25 -3.74
C PRO A 86 1.09 4.36 -2.62
N GLY A 87 2.16 3.57 -2.70
CA GLY A 87 3.27 3.61 -1.73
C GLY A 87 3.34 2.41 -0.79
N GLN A 88 2.30 1.58 -0.72
CA GLN A 88 2.29 0.39 0.14
C GLN A 88 3.14 -0.73 -0.47
N SER A 89 3.93 -1.41 0.38
CA SER A 89 4.57 -2.69 0.03
C SER A 89 3.51 -3.79 -0.06
N ALA A 90 3.47 -4.50 -1.20
CA ALA A 90 2.60 -5.67 -1.33
C ALA A 90 3.10 -6.84 -0.47
N ALA A 91 4.42 -6.98 -0.34
CA ALA A 91 5.04 -8.00 0.51
C ALA A 91 4.60 -7.87 1.97
N GLU A 92 4.46 -6.65 2.47
CA GLU A 92 4.02 -6.39 3.85
C GLU A 92 2.49 -6.41 3.98
N ALA A 93 1.77 -5.75 3.06
CA ALA A 93 0.31 -5.61 3.13
C ALA A 93 -0.43 -6.95 3.01
N PHE A 94 0.11 -7.90 2.25
CA PHE A 94 -0.52 -9.19 1.97
C PHE A 94 0.24 -10.37 2.56
N LEU A 95 1.18 -10.13 3.48
CA LEU A 95 2.08 -11.16 3.98
C LEU A 95 1.35 -12.40 4.51
N PHE A 96 0.11 -12.23 5.02
CA PHE A 96 -0.74 -13.28 5.61
C PHE A 96 -1.87 -13.78 4.72
N VAL A 97 -1.87 -13.43 3.44
CA VAL A 97 -3.06 -13.65 2.60
C VAL A 97 -3.40 -15.13 2.38
N ASP A 98 -2.41 -16.02 2.42
CA ASP A 98 -2.64 -17.46 2.27
C ASP A 98 -3.42 -18.08 3.44
N SER A 99 -3.33 -17.49 4.64
CA SER A 99 -4.10 -17.91 5.82
C SER A 99 -5.53 -17.38 5.76
N GLN A 100 -5.71 -16.18 5.20
CA GLN A 100 -7.01 -15.54 4.99
C GLN A 100 -7.76 -16.19 3.82
N TRP A 101 -7.06 -16.67 2.79
CA TRP A 101 -7.63 -17.33 1.62
C TRP A 101 -7.17 -18.79 1.48
N PRO A 102 -7.45 -19.65 2.48
CA PRO A 102 -6.89 -20.99 2.55
C PRO A 102 -7.36 -21.89 1.39
N ARG A 103 -8.54 -21.62 0.81
CA ARG A 103 -9.04 -22.34 -0.36
C ARG A 103 -8.23 -22.03 -1.62
N LEU A 104 -7.85 -20.76 -1.81
CA LEU A 104 -7.04 -20.31 -2.93
C LEU A 104 -5.59 -20.80 -2.77
N ALA A 105 -5.00 -20.53 -1.61
CA ALA A 105 -3.63 -20.94 -1.27
C ALA A 105 -3.43 -22.46 -1.25
N LYS A 106 -4.50 -23.25 -1.22
CA LYS A 106 -4.40 -24.71 -1.32
C LYS A 106 -3.82 -25.16 -2.67
N HIS A 107 -4.11 -24.43 -3.75
CA HIS A 107 -3.85 -24.89 -5.12
C HIS A 107 -3.07 -23.89 -5.98
N ARG A 108 -2.80 -22.68 -5.48
CA ARG A 108 -2.17 -21.59 -6.23
C ARG A 108 -1.03 -20.99 -5.41
N ASP A 109 0.05 -20.69 -6.11
CA ASP A 109 1.08 -19.80 -5.57
C ASP A 109 0.52 -18.37 -5.54
N LEU A 110 0.86 -17.62 -4.48
CA LEU A 110 0.51 -16.22 -4.33
C LEU A 110 1.79 -15.39 -4.41
N TYR A 111 1.81 -14.41 -5.32
CA TYR A 111 2.93 -13.51 -5.52
C TYR A 111 2.60 -12.12 -4.98
N LEU A 112 3.48 -11.64 -4.10
CA LEU A 112 3.44 -10.28 -3.56
C LEU A 112 4.66 -9.57 -4.12
N ILE A 113 4.44 -8.55 -4.95
CA ILE A 113 5.52 -7.87 -5.66
C ILE A 113 5.49 -6.41 -5.26
N ASP A 114 6.58 -5.94 -4.68
CA ASP A 114 6.69 -4.53 -4.32
C ASP A 114 6.84 -3.70 -5.58
N GLN A 115 6.01 -2.66 -5.69
CA GLN A 115 6.09 -1.69 -6.78
C GLN A 115 7.41 -0.92 -6.70
N ARG A 116 8.01 -0.56 -7.85
CA ARG A 116 9.13 0.39 -7.90
C ARG A 116 8.85 1.62 -7.02
N GLY A 117 9.77 1.96 -6.12
CA GLY A 117 9.63 3.07 -5.17
C GLY A 117 8.97 2.71 -3.85
N THR A 118 8.54 1.46 -3.67
CA THR A 118 7.83 0.99 -2.47
C THR A 118 8.50 -0.23 -1.86
N GLY A 119 8.32 -0.42 -0.56
CA GLY A 119 8.87 -1.57 0.17
C GLY A 119 10.35 -1.74 -0.12
N ARG A 120 10.69 -2.89 -0.71
CA ARG A 120 12.08 -3.24 -1.05
C ARG A 120 12.47 -2.93 -2.50
N SER A 121 11.53 -2.55 -3.35
CA SER A 121 11.78 -2.32 -4.77
C SER A 121 12.29 -0.89 -5.03
N ASN A 122 13.57 -0.63 -4.76
CA ASN A 122 14.22 0.68 -4.92
C ASN A 122 13.41 1.85 -4.29
N PRO A 123 13.22 1.84 -2.95
CA PRO A 123 12.28 2.72 -2.25
C PRO A 123 12.62 4.21 -2.40
N MET A 124 11.57 5.05 -2.51
CA MET A 124 11.71 6.51 -2.48
C MET A 124 11.58 7.04 -1.05
N ASN A 125 12.72 7.26 -0.38
CA ASN A 125 12.73 7.71 1.00
C ASN A 125 12.89 9.24 1.09
N CYS A 126 11.79 9.93 1.34
CA CYS A 126 11.74 11.38 1.57
C CYS A 126 11.27 11.72 3.00
N GLU A 127 11.90 11.17 4.04
CA GLU A 127 11.45 11.32 5.44
C GLU A 127 11.28 12.80 5.85
N ALA A 128 12.23 13.66 5.44
CA ALA A 128 12.17 15.09 5.70
C ALA A 128 10.94 15.79 5.08
N VAL A 129 10.32 15.23 4.03
CA VAL A 129 9.08 15.78 3.47
C VAL A 129 7.89 15.43 4.37
N PHE A 130 7.87 14.22 4.95
CA PHE A 130 6.77 13.78 5.80
C PHE A 130 6.69 14.57 7.10
N SER A 131 7.83 14.93 7.71
CA SER A 131 7.84 15.83 8.88
C SER A 131 7.25 17.20 8.57
N GLU A 132 7.28 17.60 7.30
CA GLU A 132 6.80 18.90 6.83
C GLU A 132 5.34 18.89 6.40
N LEU A 133 4.68 17.72 6.37
CA LEU A 133 3.25 17.59 6.12
C LEU A 133 2.39 17.91 7.37
N ASN A 134 3.02 18.07 8.53
CA ASN A 134 2.35 18.49 9.75
C ASN A 134 2.28 20.03 9.82
N PHE A 135 1.47 20.62 8.94
CA PHE A 135 1.23 22.06 8.87
C PHE A 135 -0.24 22.39 9.16
N ASP A 136 -0.51 23.63 9.58
CA ASP A 136 -1.87 24.14 9.71
C ASP A 136 -2.53 24.18 8.31
N PRO A 137 -3.59 23.39 8.07
CA PRO A 137 -4.25 23.38 6.76
C PRO A 137 -4.87 24.74 6.37
N HIS A 138 -5.07 25.66 7.32
CA HIS A 138 -5.56 27.01 7.05
C HIS A 138 -4.46 28.01 6.72
N ASP A 139 -3.20 27.71 7.05
CA ASP A 139 -2.02 28.50 6.69
C ASP A 139 -0.87 27.57 6.24
N PRO A 140 -1.03 26.90 5.09
CA PRO A 140 -0.03 25.95 4.61
C PRO A 140 1.25 26.68 4.17
N ASP A 141 2.40 26.31 4.78
CA ASP A 141 3.71 26.76 4.30
C ASP A 141 4.16 25.93 3.08
N TYR A 142 3.53 26.20 1.93
CA TYR A 142 3.88 25.56 0.67
C TYR A 142 5.33 25.79 0.27
N ALA A 143 5.94 26.91 0.68
CA ALA A 143 7.33 27.20 0.38
C ALA A 143 8.27 26.26 1.16
N ARG A 144 7.96 25.93 2.41
CA ARG A 144 8.68 24.93 3.21
C ARG A 144 8.52 23.54 2.64
N LEU A 145 7.29 23.14 2.28
CA LEU A 145 7.04 21.86 1.62
C LEU A 145 7.82 21.75 0.29
N GLN A 146 7.84 22.81 -0.51
CA GLN A 146 8.59 22.84 -1.76
C GLN A 146 10.10 22.68 -1.53
N ARG A 147 10.67 23.40 -0.55
CA ARG A 147 12.11 23.28 -0.21
C ARG A 147 12.47 21.86 0.24
N ALA A 148 11.68 21.28 1.14
CA ALA A 148 11.88 19.90 1.59
C ALA A 148 11.78 18.90 0.44
N THR A 149 10.81 19.11 -0.47
CA THR A 149 10.65 18.28 -1.68
C THR A 149 11.89 18.37 -2.57
N ILE A 150 12.38 19.57 -2.87
CA ILE A 150 13.59 19.77 -3.69
C ILE A 150 14.82 19.12 -3.05
N GLN A 151 14.98 19.27 -1.73
CA GLN A 151 16.08 18.65 -0.99
C GLN A 151 16.01 17.13 -1.07
N CYS A 152 14.82 16.53 -0.93
CA CYS A 152 14.68 15.09 -1.13
C CYS A 152 15.06 14.69 -2.56
N LEU A 153 14.53 15.37 -3.58
CA LEU A 153 14.81 15.07 -4.98
C LEU A 153 16.32 15.10 -5.31
N GLN A 154 17.09 15.96 -4.66
CA GLN A 154 18.56 16.03 -4.81
C GLN A 154 19.31 14.86 -4.16
N GLN A 155 18.71 14.20 -3.18
CA GLN A 155 19.29 13.07 -2.44
C GLN A 155 18.82 11.71 -2.95
N LEU A 156 17.76 11.66 -3.75
CA LEU A 156 17.26 10.42 -4.33
C LEU A 156 18.26 9.84 -5.32
N GLU A 157 18.73 8.63 -5.05
CA GLU A 157 19.46 7.81 -6.02
C GLU A 157 18.48 7.13 -7.00
N ALA A 158 17.59 7.91 -7.59
CA ALA A 158 16.50 7.48 -8.47
C ALA A 158 16.08 8.61 -9.42
N ASP A 159 15.57 8.28 -10.61
CA ASP A 159 14.84 9.25 -11.45
C ASP A 159 13.33 9.15 -11.15
N PRO A 160 12.71 10.08 -10.38
CA PRO A 160 11.32 9.98 -9.99
C PRO A 160 10.35 10.03 -11.17
N ALA A 161 10.76 10.58 -12.32
CA ALA A 161 9.97 10.57 -13.53
C ALA A 161 9.73 9.14 -14.05
N GLN A 162 10.52 8.15 -13.61
CA GLN A 162 10.37 6.75 -13.98
C GLN A 162 9.44 5.95 -13.07
N TYR A 163 8.88 6.53 -12.01
CA TYR A 163 8.09 5.81 -11.02
C TYR A 163 6.60 6.01 -11.24
N THR A 164 6.19 5.67 -12.45
CA THR A 164 4.82 5.82 -12.93
C THR A 164 4.10 4.47 -12.91
N THR A 165 2.77 4.49 -12.90
CA THR A 165 1.94 3.29 -13.08
C THR A 165 2.29 2.53 -14.37
N VAL A 166 2.63 3.26 -15.43
CA VAL A 166 2.99 2.68 -16.74
C VAL A 166 4.27 1.85 -16.62
N ASN A 167 5.32 2.42 -16.03
CA ASN A 167 6.57 1.69 -15.85
C ASN A 167 6.42 0.54 -14.83
N TRP A 168 5.59 0.71 -13.80
CA TRP A 168 5.27 -0.39 -12.89
C TRP A 168 4.58 -1.56 -13.61
N VAL A 169 3.65 -1.29 -14.52
CA VAL A 169 3.02 -2.33 -15.36
C VAL A 169 4.04 -3.08 -16.22
N GLN A 170 5.06 -2.40 -16.74
CA GLN A 170 6.14 -3.03 -17.48
C GLN A 170 7.01 -3.94 -16.59
N ASP A 171 7.29 -3.54 -15.36
CA ASP A 171 8.01 -4.39 -14.39
C ASP A 171 7.20 -5.62 -14.02
N LEU A 172 5.91 -5.42 -13.76
CA LEU A 172 4.99 -6.49 -13.41
C LEU A 172 4.95 -7.57 -14.50
N GLU A 173 4.93 -7.15 -15.77
CA GLU A 173 5.01 -8.07 -16.90
C GLU A 173 6.36 -8.78 -17.00
N ARG A 174 7.48 -8.07 -16.76
CA ARG A 174 8.81 -8.68 -16.73
C ARG A 174 8.92 -9.74 -15.62
N VAL A 175 8.36 -9.47 -14.44
CA VAL A 175 8.33 -10.45 -13.34
C VAL A 175 7.51 -11.68 -13.74
N ARG A 176 6.32 -11.50 -14.32
CA ARG A 176 5.51 -12.63 -14.82
C ARG A 176 6.29 -13.48 -15.83
N ALA A 177 6.92 -12.83 -16.81
CA ALA A 177 7.69 -13.51 -17.85
C ALA A 177 8.90 -14.26 -17.24
N ALA A 178 9.64 -13.63 -16.33
CA ALA A 178 10.77 -14.24 -15.63
C ALA A 178 10.33 -15.44 -14.78
N LEU A 179 9.11 -15.44 -14.23
CA LEU A 179 8.53 -16.58 -13.52
C LEU A 179 8.10 -17.73 -14.46
N GLY A 180 8.07 -17.52 -15.78
CA GLY A 180 7.56 -18.48 -16.76
C GLY A 180 6.04 -18.70 -16.67
N VAL A 181 5.31 -17.78 -16.04
CA VAL A 181 3.86 -17.89 -15.81
C VAL A 181 3.12 -17.41 -17.03
N GLU A 182 2.48 -18.27 -17.83
CA GLU A 182 1.75 -17.85 -19.04
C GLU A 182 0.66 -16.81 -18.74
N ARG A 183 -0.20 -17.11 -17.76
CA ARG A 183 -1.24 -16.21 -17.26
C ARG A 183 -1.37 -16.33 -15.75
N TRP A 184 -1.79 -15.26 -15.10
CA TRP A 184 -2.12 -15.24 -13.68
C TRP A 184 -3.46 -14.57 -13.40
N ASN A 185 -3.96 -14.77 -12.20
CA ASN A 185 -5.14 -14.09 -11.69
C ASN A 185 -4.67 -12.83 -10.95
N VAL A 186 -5.24 -11.67 -11.29
CA VAL A 186 -4.84 -10.38 -10.72
C VAL A 186 -5.85 -9.99 -9.64
N TYR A 187 -5.37 -9.69 -8.43
CA TYR A 187 -6.16 -9.10 -7.36
C TYR A 187 -5.60 -7.72 -7.03
N GLY A 188 -6.35 -6.66 -7.31
CA GLY A 188 -5.96 -5.30 -6.99
C GLY A 188 -6.84 -4.70 -5.90
N VAL A 189 -6.24 -3.96 -4.98
CA VAL A 189 -6.95 -3.20 -3.92
C VAL A 189 -6.65 -1.72 -4.08
N SER A 190 -7.66 -0.86 -4.00
CA SER A 190 -7.48 0.60 -4.01
C SER A 190 -6.63 1.05 -5.21
N TYR A 191 -5.51 1.76 -5.04
CA TYR A 191 -4.60 2.10 -6.15
C TYR A 191 -4.14 0.89 -6.99
N GLY A 192 -4.01 -0.30 -6.40
CA GLY A 192 -3.70 -1.54 -7.11
C GLY A 192 -4.74 -1.90 -8.18
N THR A 193 -5.99 -1.44 -8.04
CA THR A 193 -7.01 -1.57 -9.09
C THR A 193 -6.72 -0.68 -10.30
N ARG A 194 -6.15 0.52 -10.09
CA ARG A 194 -5.65 1.37 -11.18
C ARG A 194 -4.55 0.63 -11.94
N VAL A 195 -3.58 0.07 -11.22
CA VAL A 195 -2.52 -0.76 -11.82
C VAL A 195 -3.13 -1.91 -12.63
N ALA A 196 -4.07 -2.65 -12.05
CA ALA A 196 -4.75 -3.76 -12.73
C ALA A 196 -5.44 -3.31 -14.02
N THR A 197 -6.14 -2.17 -14.05
CA THR A 197 -6.76 -1.65 -15.29
C THR A 197 -5.73 -1.26 -16.35
N HIS A 198 -4.58 -0.68 -15.96
CA HIS A 198 -3.49 -0.42 -16.89
C HIS A 198 -2.85 -1.72 -17.42
N TYR A 199 -2.74 -2.74 -16.57
CA TYR A 199 -2.22 -4.06 -16.94
C TYR A 199 -3.18 -4.78 -17.91
N MET A 200 -4.49 -4.71 -17.67
CA MET A 200 -5.52 -5.21 -18.59
C MET A 200 -5.43 -4.56 -19.96
N ARG A 201 -5.15 -3.24 -20.03
CA ARG A 201 -5.03 -2.53 -21.31
C ARG A 201 -3.77 -2.90 -22.09
N GLN A 202 -2.65 -3.15 -21.41
CA GLN A 202 -1.34 -3.36 -22.05
C GLN A 202 -1.00 -4.85 -22.25
N HIS A 203 -1.50 -5.73 -21.39
CA HIS A 203 -1.12 -7.16 -21.31
C HIS A 203 -2.34 -8.07 -21.07
N ALA A 204 -3.46 -7.83 -21.76
CA ALA A 204 -4.68 -8.63 -21.61
C ALA A 204 -4.44 -10.14 -21.76
N GLY A 205 -3.54 -10.54 -22.67
CA GLY A 205 -3.17 -11.94 -22.90
C GLY A 205 -2.47 -12.62 -21.72
N SER A 206 -1.92 -11.84 -20.79
CA SER A 206 -1.22 -12.30 -19.59
C SER A 206 -2.16 -12.50 -18.38
N ILE A 207 -3.46 -12.17 -18.52
CA ILE A 207 -4.45 -12.20 -17.45
C ILE A 207 -5.44 -13.35 -17.68
N ARG A 208 -5.63 -14.17 -16.65
CA ARG A 208 -6.68 -15.20 -16.64
C ARG A 208 -7.99 -14.68 -16.07
N SER A 209 -7.92 -13.98 -14.93
CA SER A 209 -9.06 -13.31 -14.30
C SER A 209 -8.58 -12.11 -13.50
N VAL A 210 -9.49 -11.18 -13.21
CA VAL A 210 -9.20 -9.98 -12.44
C VAL A 210 -10.25 -9.76 -11.35
N VAL A 211 -9.81 -9.35 -10.17
CA VAL A 211 -10.66 -8.81 -9.10
C VAL A 211 -10.18 -7.40 -8.80
N LEU A 212 -11.11 -6.46 -8.81
CA LEU A 212 -10.89 -5.07 -8.44
C LEU A 212 -11.66 -4.78 -7.16
N ASP A 213 -10.94 -4.73 -6.04
CA ASP A 213 -11.49 -4.42 -4.72
C ASP A 213 -11.33 -2.92 -4.43
N SER A 214 -12.45 -2.22 -4.27
CA SER A 214 -12.51 -0.76 -4.10
C SER A 214 -11.86 0.00 -5.28
N PRO A 215 -12.47 -0.03 -6.47
CA PRO A 215 -11.85 0.42 -7.73
C PRO A 215 -11.54 1.91 -7.76
N VAL A 216 -10.35 2.24 -8.27
CA VAL A 216 -9.84 3.59 -8.51
C VAL A 216 -9.52 3.74 -9.99
N TYR A 217 -10.49 4.21 -10.77
CA TYR A 217 -10.36 4.32 -12.23
C TYR A 217 -9.35 5.40 -12.65
N PRO A 218 -8.66 5.27 -13.80
CA PRO A 218 -7.61 6.21 -14.23
C PRO A 218 -8.03 7.69 -14.31
N GLU A 219 -9.29 7.97 -14.62
CA GLU A 219 -9.87 9.31 -14.70
C GLU A 219 -9.98 10.01 -13.34
N HIS A 220 -9.92 9.26 -12.25
CA HIS A 220 -10.05 9.81 -10.91
C HIS A 220 -8.76 10.52 -10.46
N VAL A 221 -8.85 11.74 -9.95
CA VAL A 221 -7.70 12.43 -9.36
C VAL A 221 -7.58 11.98 -7.90
N ILE A 222 -6.65 11.07 -7.63
CA ILE A 222 -6.43 10.50 -6.30
C ILE A 222 -6.12 11.63 -5.31
N GLY A 223 -6.74 11.58 -4.14
CA GLY A 223 -6.57 12.57 -3.07
C GLY A 223 -7.62 13.68 -3.08
N SER A 224 -8.12 14.08 -4.26
CA SER A 224 -9.00 15.26 -4.38
C SER A 224 -10.38 15.10 -3.74
N GLU A 225 -10.91 13.88 -3.70
CA GLU A 225 -12.26 13.59 -3.19
C GLU A 225 -12.26 12.93 -1.80
N ILE A 226 -11.11 12.67 -1.18
CA ILE A 226 -11.03 11.84 0.04
C ILE A 226 -11.84 12.46 1.19
N ALA A 227 -11.72 13.77 1.42
CA ALA A 227 -12.46 14.48 2.46
C ALA A 227 -13.98 14.37 2.21
N TYR A 228 -14.42 14.80 1.02
CA TYR A 228 -15.82 14.74 0.62
C TYR A 228 -16.45 13.34 0.72
N ARG A 229 -15.72 12.30 0.29
CA ARG A 229 -16.20 10.91 0.34
C ARG A 229 -16.24 10.38 1.78
N SER A 230 -15.29 10.79 2.63
CA SER A 230 -15.26 10.45 4.06
C SER A 230 -16.46 11.07 4.78
N ASP A 231 -16.73 12.36 4.53
CA ASP A 231 -17.93 13.04 5.04
C ASP A 231 -19.20 12.30 4.63
N GLN A 232 -19.35 11.97 3.35
CA GLN A 232 -20.52 11.23 2.86
C GLN A 232 -20.70 9.88 3.57
N ALA A 233 -19.63 9.11 3.73
CA ALA A 233 -19.68 7.82 4.42
C ALA A 233 -20.04 7.98 5.90
N PHE A 234 -19.48 8.99 6.56
CA PHE A 234 -19.75 9.31 7.96
C PHE A 234 -21.22 9.71 8.17
N TYR A 235 -21.74 10.64 7.39
CA TYR A 235 -23.15 11.04 7.50
C TYR A 235 -24.11 9.91 7.12
N ALA A 236 -23.76 9.05 6.17
CA ALA A 236 -24.54 7.85 5.86
C ALA A 236 -24.60 6.87 7.06
N LEU A 237 -23.51 6.72 7.81
CA LEU A 237 -23.47 5.93 9.03
C LEU A 237 -24.38 6.52 10.13
N LEU A 238 -24.36 7.84 10.31
CA LEU A 238 -25.25 8.52 11.26
C LEU A 238 -26.71 8.28 10.90
N GLN A 239 -27.06 8.45 9.62
CA GLN A 239 -28.42 8.19 9.15
C GLN A 239 -28.82 6.72 9.32
N ALA A 240 -27.90 5.77 9.11
CA ALA A 240 -28.16 4.36 9.37
C ALA A 240 -28.44 4.09 10.86
N CYS A 241 -27.75 4.77 11.78
CA CYS A 241 -28.01 4.68 13.21
C CYS A 241 -29.40 5.22 13.58
N GLU A 242 -29.81 6.37 13.05
CA GLU A 242 -31.15 6.94 13.29
C GLU A 242 -32.28 6.01 12.82
N ASN A 243 -32.03 5.27 11.74
CA ASN A 243 -32.99 4.32 11.20
C ASN A 243 -32.97 2.96 11.91
N ASP A 244 -31.97 2.67 12.73
CA ASP A 244 -31.90 1.44 13.53
C ASP A 244 -32.44 1.69 14.95
N ARG A 245 -33.47 0.92 15.33
CA ARG A 245 -34.15 1.10 16.62
C ARG A 245 -33.20 1.05 17.82
N LEU A 246 -32.26 0.09 17.85
CA LEU A 246 -31.37 -0.07 19.00
C LEU A 246 -30.34 1.04 19.06
N CYS A 247 -29.86 1.50 17.90
CA CYS A 247 -28.92 2.60 17.81
C CYS A 247 -29.60 3.92 18.18
N SER A 248 -30.75 4.25 17.59
CA SER A 248 -31.50 5.48 17.86
C SER A 248 -31.98 5.59 19.31
N GLU A 249 -32.34 4.47 19.97
CA GLU A 249 -32.68 4.45 21.39
C GLU A 249 -31.50 4.82 22.31
N ARG A 250 -30.26 4.48 21.90
CA ARG A 250 -29.04 4.72 22.68
C ARG A 250 -28.34 6.03 22.33
N MET A 251 -28.40 6.40 21.06
CA MET A 251 -27.74 7.54 20.44
C MET A 251 -28.75 8.29 19.58
N PRO A 252 -29.74 8.98 20.18
CA PRO A 252 -30.72 9.75 19.42
C PRO A 252 -30.10 11.03 18.84
N ASP A 253 -30.66 11.51 17.73
CA ASP A 253 -30.34 12.79 17.11
C ASP A 253 -28.84 12.97 16.77
N THR A 254 -28.15 11.89 16.39
CA THR A 254 -26.71 11.82 16.14
C THR A 254 -26.22 12.92 15.21
N THR A 255 -26.95 13.21 14.13
CA THR A 255 -26.58 14.26 13.18
C THR A 255 -26.56 15.63 13.85
N THR A 256 -27.61 15.94 14.62
CA THR A 256 -27.72 17.21 15.35
C THR A 256 -26.67 17.33 16.45
N VAL A 257 -26.45 16.24 17.21
CA VAL A 257 -25.45 16.19 18.28
C VAL A 257 -24.06 16.46 17.72
N ILE A 258 -23.69 15.80 16.63
CA ILE A 258 -22.38 15.99 16.01
C ILE A 258 -22.23 17.40 15.46
N SER A 259 -23.19 17.92 14.70
CA SER A 259 -23.12 19.30 14.18
C SER A 259 -22.98 20.34 15.30
N ARG A 260 -23.70 20.18 16.41
CA ARG A 260 -23.57 21.07 17.58
C ARG A 260 -22.20 20.93 18.25
N PHE A 261 -21.67 19.71 18.32
CA PHE A 261 -20.35 19.47 18.88
C PHE A 261 -19.26 20.19 18.08
N ILE A 262 -19.28 20.07 16.75
CA ILE A 262 -18.33 20.75 15.86
C ILE A 262 -18.45 22.27 15.98
N GLU A 263 -19.68 22.80 16.02
CA GLU A 263 -19.90 24.25 16.18
C GLU A 263 -19.40 24.74 17.54
N ALA A 264 -19.58 23.95 18.60
CA ALA A 264 -19.03 24.29 19.92
C ALA A 264 -17.49 24.36 19.90
N LEU A 265 -16.83 23.44 19.18
CA LEU A 265 -15.37 23.42 19.03
C LEU A 265 -14.82 24.63 18.28
N ARG A 266 -15.56 25.17 17.30
CA ARG A 266 -15.20 26.42 16.61
C ARG A 266 -15.13 27.62 17.53
N HIS A 267 -15.98 27.65 18.55
CA HIS A 267 -16.02 28.75 19.51
C HIS A 267 -15.09 28.54 20.69
N LYS A 268 -14.94 27.29 21.16
CA LYS A 268 -14.15 26.96 22.33
C LYS A 268 -13.50 25.58 22.18
N PRO A 269 -12.17 25.51 22.02
CA PRO A 269 -11.42 24.28 22.10
C PRO A 269 -11.74 23.52 23.40
N ILE A 270 -11.88 22.20 23.29
CA ILE A 270 -12.03 21.33 24.46
C ILE A 270 -10.66 20.75 24.79
N HIS A 271 -10.10 21.14 25.94
CA HIS A 271 -8.87 20.53 26.44
C HIS A 271 -9.21 19.23 27.16
N ALA A 272 -8.66 18.12 26.69
CA ALA A 272 -8.86 16.81 27.27
C ALA A 272 -7.52 16.07 27.41
N ALA A 273 -7.46 15.23 28.43
CA ALA A 273 -6.39 14.25 28.58
C ALA A 273 -6.66 13.12 27.57
N VAL A 274 -5.83 13.01 26.53
CA VAL A 274 -5.95 11.99 25.50
C VAL A 274 -4.81 10.99 25.70
N GLU A 275 -5.14 9.70 25.72
CA GLU A 275 -4.13 8.64 25.72
C GLU A 275 -3.65 8.41 24.30
N ASP A 276 -2.34 8.52 24.10
CA ASP A 276 -1.71 8.00 22.90
C ASP A 276 -1.72 6.47 22.97
N PHE A 277 -2.61 5.84 22.21
CA PHE A 277 -2.75 4.37 22.20
C PHE A 277 -1.50 3.63 21.71
N SER A 278 -0.54 4.31 21.09
CA SER A 278 0.72 3.69 20.66
C SER A 278 1.76 3.65 21.79
N THR A 279 1.70 4.59 22.74
CA THR A 279 2.69 4.72 23.81
C THR A 279 2.11 4.51 25.22
N GLY A 280 0.79 4.56 25.38
CA GLY A 280 0.07 4.53 26.65
C GLY A 280 0.21 5.80 27.49
N HIS A 281 0.87 6.84 26.96
CA HIS A 281 1.03 8.11 27.65
C HIS A 281 -0.19 8.99 27.46
N THR A 282 -0.66 9.57 28.57
CA THR A 282 -1.70 10.59 28.53
C THR A 282 -1.10 11.96 28.33
N GLU A 283 -1.49 12.64 27.25
CA GLU A 283 -1.12 14.02 26.96
C GLU A 283 -2.33 14.94 26.98
N GLN A 284 -2.13 16.21 27.36
CA GLN A 284 -3.19 17.21 27.25
C GLN A 284 -3.27 17.65 25.79
N SER A 285 -4.37 17.34 25.13
CA SER A 285 -4.64 17.76 23.77
C SER A 285 -5.85 18.69 23.73
N ALA A 286 -5.78 19.71 22.88
CA ALA A 286 -6.89 20.59 22.61
C ALA A 286 -7.64 20.04 21.40
N LEU A 287 -8.81 19.47 21.64
CA LEU A 287 -9.75 19.14 20.59
C LEU A 287 -10.27 20.45 19.99
N ILE A 288 -9.97 20.68 18.73
CA ILE A 288 -10.44 21.82 17.94
C ILE A 288 -11.26 21.31 16.76
N ASP A 289 -12.05 22.18 16.15
CA ASP A 289 -12.94 21.80 15.05
C ASP A 289 -12.17 21.19 13.86
N SER A 290 -10.98 21.72 13.56
CA SER A 290 -10.08 21.21 12.52
C SER A 290 -9.51 19.81 12.78
N GLN A 291 -9.69 19.25 13.98
CA GLN A 291 -9.27 17.89 14.34
C GLN A 291 -10.42 16.87 14.38
N VAL A 292 -11.68 17.32 14.38
CA VAL A 292 -12.86 16.45 14.62
C VAL A 292 -13.64 16.14 13.34
N LEU A 293 -13.52 16.97 12.30
CA LEU A 293 -14.06 16.66 10.99
C LEU A 293 -13.08 17.01 9.87
N ARG A 294 -12.92 16.07 8.95
CA ARG A 294 -12.51 16.25 7.56
C ARG A 294 -13.36 15.37 6.66
#